data_AF-W0DCA0-F1
#
_entry.id   AF-W0DCA0-F1
#
_cell.length_a   1.000
_cell.length_b   1.000
_cell.length_c   1.000
_cell.angle_alpha   90.00
_cell.angle_beta   90.00
_cell.angle_gamma   90.00
#
_symmetry.space_group_name_H-M   'P 1'
#
loop_
_entity.id
_entity.type
_entity.pdbx_description
1 polymer ?
#
loop_
_entity_poly.entity_id
_entity_poly.type
_entity_poly.pdbx_seq_one_letter_code
_entity_poly.pdbx_strand_id
1 'polypeptide(L)' 'MKQQYQGEPLEGKLSMEVILVLPNHRKRDIDNMLKSLWDVLEKAKVIKNDNQIYEIRTLKRIEKGVQKTIIYISPME' A
#
# COMPACT_ATOMS: atom_id res chain seq x y z
N MET A 1 -7.11 9.40 -18.86
CA MET A 1 -6.51 9.18 -17.52
C MET A 1 -7.05 7.85 -16.99
N LYS A 2 -6.18 7.00 -16.44
CA LYS A 2 -6.60 5.69 -15.90
C LYS A 2 -7.55 5.92 -14.71
N GLN A 3 -8.62 5.14 -14.68
CA GLN A 3 -9.75 5.24 -13.75
C GLN A 3 -9.26 5.31 -12.30
N GLN A 4 -9.62 6.37 -11.58
CA GLN A 4 -9.37 6.52 -10.14
C GLN A 4 -10.47 5.79 -9.36
N TYR A 5 -10.15 5.25 -8.19
CA TYR A 5 -11.13 4.72 -7.25
C TYR A 5 -12.25 5.75 -7.01
N GLN A 6 -13.51 5.33 -7.17
CA GLN A 6 -14.71 6.18 -7.02
C GLN A 6 -15.57 5.77 -5.81
N GLY A 7 -15.11 4.81 -5.00
CA GLY A 7 -15.86 4.40 -3.81
C GLY A 7 -15.65 5.35 -2.65
N GLU A 8 -16.44 5.15 -1.59
CA GLU A 8 -16.24 5.83 -0.32
C GLU A 8 -14.93 5.38 0.35
N PRO A 9 -14.27 6.26 1.12
CA PRO A 9 -13.11 5.88 1.92
C PRO A 9 -13.45 4.79 2.92
N LEU A 10 -12.54 3.83 3.09
CA LEU A 10 -12.64 2.83 4.15
C LEU A 10 -12.54 3.50 5.52
N GLU A 11 -13.38 3.04 6.45
CA GLU A 11 -13.46 3.54 7.83
C GLU A 11 -13.02 2.48 8.85
N GLY A 12 -12.74 2.93 10.08
CA GLY A 12 -12.33 2.05 11.18
C GLY A 12 -10.86 1.63 11.10
N LYS A 13 -10.53 0.59 11.87
CA LYS A 13 -9.19 -0.02 11.93
C LYS A 13 -9.00 -0.93 10.73
N LEU A 14 -7.81 -0.89 10.12
CA LEU A 14 -7.47 -1.61 8.91
C LEU A 14 -6.20 -2.44 9.13
N SER A 15 -6.22 -3.66 8.58
CA SER A 15 -5.05 -4.51 8.38
C SER A 15 -4.63 -4.46 6.91
N MET A 16 -3.34 -4.26 6.69
CA MET A 16 -2.75 -4.05 5.36
C MET A 16 -1.73 -5.15 5.05
N GLU A 17 -1.93 -5.88 3.95
CA GLU A 17 -0.88 -6.73 3.37
C GLU A 17 -0.32 -6.07 2.10
N VAL A 18 0.98 -5.76 2.12
CA VAL A 18 1.68 -5.08 1.02
C VAL A 18 2.73 -5.99 0.41
N ILE A 19 2.62 -6.26 -0.89
CA ILE A 19 3.62 -7.00 -1.66
C ILE A 19 4.35 -6.03 -2.57
N LEU A 20 5.62 -5.80 -2.26
CA LEU A 20 6.54 -4.98 -3.05
C LEU A 20 7.33 -5.88 -4.01
N VAL A 21 6.97 -5.85 -5.29
CA VAL A 21 7.70 -6.55 -6.35
C VAL A 21 8.69 -5.58 -6.99
N LEU A 22 9.98 -5.85 -6.81
CA LEU A 22 11.07 -4.98 -7.25
C LEU A 22 11.83 -5.59 -8.42
N PRO A 23 12.31 -4.77 -9.38
CA PRO A 23 12.93 -5.25 -10.61
C PRO A 23 14.35 -5.78 -10.40
N ASN A 24 14.98 -5.46 -9.25
CA ASN A 24 16.37 -5.74 -8.94
C ASN A 24 16.66 -5.58 -7.43
N HIS A 25 17.86 -6.00 -7.03
CA HIS A 25 18.35 -5.93 -5.64
C HIS A 25 18.89 -4.56 -5.21
N ARG A 26 18.64 -3.48 -5.99
CA ARG A 26 19.04 -2.13 -5.56
C ARG A 26 18.44 -1.84 -4.18
N LYS A 27 19.27 -1.34 -3.26
CA LYS A 27 18.84 -0.94 -1.93
C LYS A 27 17.70 0.08 -2.04
N ARG A 28 16.60 -0.22 -1.36
CA ARG A 28 15.40 0.61 -1.21
C ARG A 28 14.92 0.43 0.20
N ASP A 29 14.63 1.53 0.87
CA ASP A 29 14.14 1.51 2.24
C ASP A 29 12.63 1.26 2.20
N ILE A 30 12.20 0.18 2.84
CA ILE A 30 10.81 -0.32 2.77
C ILE A 30 9.86 0.68 3.44
N ASP A 31 10.25 1.27 4.54
CA ASP A 31 9.55 2.33 5.26
C ASP A 31 9.25 3.54 4.37
N ASN A 32 10.22 4.02 3.59
CA ASN A 32 10.02 5.11 2.63
C ASN A 32 9.01 4.75 1.54
N MET A 33 9.05 3.49 1.08
CA MET A 33 8.09 2.99 0.10
C MET A 33 6.68 2.91 0.68
N LEU A 34 6.54 2.44 1.92
CA LEU A 34 5.25 2.36 2.62
C LEU A 34 4.70 3.75 2.90
N LYS A 35 5.51 4.68 3.39
CA LYS A 35 5.11 6.08 3.62
C LYS A 35 4.55 6.72 2.35
N SER A 36 5.27 6.56 1.23
CA SER A 36 4.81 7.04 -0.07
C SER A 36 3.50 6.39 -0.52
N LEU A 37 3.29 5.12 -0.16
CA LEU A 37 2.06 4.42 -0.49
C LEU A 37 0.87 4.95 0.32
N TRP A 38 1.04 5.19 1.62
CA TRP A 38 0.01 5.75 2.48
C TRP A 38 -0.47 7.12 1.99
N ASP A 39 0.47 8.01 1.67
CA ASP A 39 0.17 9.32 1.07
C ASP A 39 -0.69 9.20 -0.21
N VAL A 40 -0.43 8.18 -1.03
CA VAL A 40 -1.19 7.93 -2.27
C VAL A 40 -2.59 7.40 -1.96
N LEU A 41 -2.75 6.47 -1.01
CA LEU A 41 -4.06 5.94 -0.63
C LEU A 41 -4.96 7.02 -0.01
N GLU A 42 -4.40 7.92 0.79
CA GLU A 42 -5.11 9.07 1.34
C GLU A 42 -5.55 10.06 0.25
N LYS A 43 -4.62 10.47 -0.62
CA LYS A 43 -4.92 11.39 -1.74
C LYS A 43 -5.94 10.80 -2.71
N ALA A 44 -5.90 9.48 -2.89
CA ALA A 44 -6.86 8.75 -3.71
C ALA A 44 -8.21 8.50 -3.00
N LYS A 45 -8.35 8.91 -1.73
CA LYS A 45 -9.54 8.70 -0.88
C LYS A 45 -9.91 7.22 -0.68
N VAL A 46 -8.92 6.32 -0.70
CA VAL A 46 -9.11 4.90 -0.38
C VAL A 46 -9.25 4.71 1.13
N ILE A 47 -8.46 5.47 1.90
CA ILE A 47 -8.53 5.57 3.36
C ILE A 47 -8.62 7.06 3.75
N LYS A 48 -9.12 7.37 4.95
CA LYS A 48 -9.17 8.74 5.46
C LYS A 48 -7.80 9.24 5.91
N ASN A 49 -7.04 8.41 6.63
CA ASN A 49 -5.66 8.68 7.03
C ASN A 49 -4.92 7.39 7.45
N ASP A 50 -3.59 7.44 7.48
CA ASP A 50 -2.70 6.34 7.84
C ASP A 50 -2.84 5.84 9.29
N ASN A 51 -3.36 6.65 10.23
CA ASN A 51 -3.65 6.17 11.60
C ASN A 51 -4.72 5.07 11.65
N GLN A 52 -5.48 4.87 10.56
CA GLN A 52 -6.38 3.72 10.44
C GLN A 52 -5.64 2.40 10.31
N ILE A 53 -4.36 2.40 9.96
CA ILE A 53 -3.57 1.20 9.70
C ILE A 53 -3.00 0.67 11.01
N TYR A 54 -3.64 -0.34 11.57
CA TYR A 54 -3.25 -0.94 12.86
C TYR A 54 -2.31 -2.13 12.69
N GLU A 55 -2.37 -2.82 11.55
CA GLU A 55 -1.50 -3.94 11.23
C GLU A 55 -0.94 -3.78 9.82
N ILE A 56 0.37 -3.99 9.67
CA ILE A 56 1.05 -3.98 8.38
C ILE A 56 1.89 -5.24 8.24
N ARG A 57 1.57 -6.05 7.23
CA ARG A 57 2.40 -7.17 6.79
C ARG A 57 3.02 -6.84 5.44
N THR A 58 4.34 -6.70 5.39
CA THR A 58 5.05 -6.37 4.14
C THR A 58 5.89 -7.53 3.64
N LEU A 59 5.73 -7.86 2.36
CA LEU A 59 6.48 -8.88 1.65
C LEU A 59 7.28 -8.24 0.52
N LYS A 60 8.61 -8.40 0.55
CA LYS A 60 9.49 -7.98 -0.55
C LYS A 60 9.77 -9.16 -1.47
N ARG A 61 9.50 -9.01 -2.76
CA ARG A 61 9.83 -9.99 -3.81
C ARG A 61 10.70 -9.34 -4.87
N ILE A 62 11.68 -10.08 -5.38
CA ILE A 62 12.49 -9.63 -6.52
C ILE A 62 12.06 -10.42 -7.75
N GLU A 63 11.65 -9.71 -8.79
CA GLU A 63 11.25 -10.28 -10.08
C GLU A 63 11.90 -9.46 -11.18
N LYS A 64 12.79 -10.07 -11.98
CA LYS A 64 13.64 -9.33 -12.92
C LYS A 64 12.80 -8.55 -13.93
N GLY A 65 12.98 -7.23 -13.95
CA GLY A 65 12.29 -6.34 -14.89
C GLY A 65 10.85 -5.97 -14.51
N VAL A 66 10.33 -6.47 -13.38
CA VAL A 66 8.96 -6.17 -12.93
C VAL A 66 8.99 -5.21 -11.74
N GLN A 67 8.18 -4.16 -11.82
CA GLN A 67 7.96 -3.24 -10.71
C GLN A 67 6.45 -3.07 -10.50
N LYS A 68 5.94 -3.57 -9.38
CA LYS A 68 4.54 -3.41 -8.98
C LYS A 68 4.38 -3.47 -7.46
N THR A 69 3.31 -2.84 -7.00
CA THR A 69 2.87 -2.89 -5.61
C THR A 69 1.48 -3.49 -5.59
N ILE A 70 1.27 -4.53 -4.78
CA ILE A 70 -0.03 -5.16 -4.58
C ILE A 70 -0.41 -4.93 -3.12
N ILE A 71 -1.67 -4.58 -2.88
CA ILE A 71 -2.16 -4.19 -1.57
C ILE A 71 -3.48 -4.92 -1.34
N TYR A 72 -3.60 -5.57 -0.20
CA TYR A 72 -4.85 -6.10 0.31
C TYR A 72 -5.22 -5.31 1.57
N ILE A 73 -6.46 -4.83 1.62
CA ILE A 73 -6.97 -4.01 2.72
C ILE A 73 -8.17 -4.74 3.31
N SER A 74 -8.12 -5.01 4.60
CA SER A 74 -9.19 -5.67 5.34
C SER A 74 -9.57 -4.85 6.58
N PRO A 75 -10.86 -4.67 6.89
CA PRO A 75 -11.28 -4.15 8.18
C PRO A 75 -10.79 -5.05 9.33
N MET A 76 -10.43 -4.45 10.46
CA MET A 76 -10.19 -5.14 11.72
C MET A 76 -11.39 -4.91 12.64
N GLU A 77 -11.91 -5.98 13.24
CA GLU A 77 -12.93 -5.93 14.29
C GLU A 77 -12.37 -5.36 15.60
#